data_AF-A0A9W8LHP4-F1
#
_entry.id   AF-A0A9W8LHP4-F1
#
_cell.length_a   1.000
_cell.length_b   1.000
_cell.length_c   1.000
_cell.angle_alpha   90.00
_cell.angle_beta   90.00
_cell.angle_gamma   90.00
#
_symmetry.space_group_name_H-M   'P 1'
#
loop_
_entity.id
_entity.type
_entity.pdbx_description
1 polymer ?
#
loop_
_entity_poly.entity_id
_entity_poly.type
_entity_poly.pdbx_seq_one_letter_code
_entity_poly.pdbx_strand_id
1 'polypeptide(L)'
;MPTGGNDPDADRVTGGPHQGQGPGSAQHYVPIQPRGNPDEHRQAMAEEKELADSQIQSIRRYKNARAAARMRERQRDKERSLIQRKNELVAREQQLKAELAALRNKRAQDEAMSLGADCESLVRQLSDELEDTIAATQRVADEIQDLLRIVQSLGQ
;
A
#
# COMPACT_ATOMS: atom_id res chain seq x y z
N MET A 1 -8.41 8.84 25.38
CA MET A 1 -8.48 9.57 24.10
C MET A 1 -9.85 10.25 24.02
N PRO A 2 -9.96 11.56 24.25
CA PRO A 2 -11.24 12.26 24.22
C PRO A 2 -11.59 12.79 22.82
N THR A 3 -12.91 12.90 22.61
CA THR A 3 -13.69 13.80 21.73
C THR A 3 -13.50 13.68 20.22
N GLY A 4 -14.54 13.48 19.40
CA GLY A 4 -15.89 14.06 19.49
C GLY A 4 -16.03 15.02 18.31
N GLY A 5 -17.01 14.77 17.44
CA GLY A 5 -17.13 15.36 16.10
C GLY A 5 -17.20 16.89 16.07
N ASN A 6 -16.49 17.46 15.10
CA ASN A 6 -16.62 18.85 14.69
C ASN A 6 -17.67 18.95 13.58
N ASP A 7 -18.88 19.35 13.93
CA ASP A 7 -19.83 19.97 13.01
C ASP A 7 -19.44 21.46 12.86
N PRO A 8 -19.17 21.97 11.65
CA PRO A 8 -18.94 23.39 11.44
C PRO A 8 -20.20 24.01 10.85
N ASP A 9 -21.18 24.39 11.66
CA ASP A 9 -22.24 25.34 11.26
C ASP A 9 -23.13 25.78 12.45
N ALA A 10 -22.53 25.97 13.63
CA ALA A 10 -23.17 26.63 14.75
C ALA A 10 -22.73 28.10 14.85
N ASP A 11 -22.93 28.86 13.77
CA ASP A 11 -22.80 30.32 13.81
C ASP A 11 -23.49 30.95 12.61
N ARG A 12 -24.79 31.25 12.74
CA ARG A 12 -25.39 32.42 12.08
C ARG A 12 -26.83 32.74 12.51
N VAL A 13 -26.96 33.98 13.03
CA VAL A 13 -28.13 34.89 13.06
C VAL A 13 -29.22 34.48 14.08
N THR A 14 -29.62 35.28 15.07
CA THR A 14 -30.02 36.70 15.05
C THR A 14 -29.92 37.34 16.43
N GLY A 15 -29.15 38.42 16.54
CA GLY A 15 -29.34 39.42 17.57
C GLY A 15 -30.56 40.30 17.28
N GLY A 16 -31.35 40.57 18.33
CA GLY A 16 -32.00 41.85 18.57
C GLY A 16 -33.48 42.00 18.19
N PRO A 17 -34.37 42.26 19.17
CA PRO A 17 -35.48 43.18 18.97
C PRO A 17 -35.00 44.59 19.33
N HIS A 18 -34.51 45.36 18.36
CA HIS A 18 -34.40 46.80 18.55
C HIS A 18 -35.80 47.40 18.43
N GLN A 19 -36.44 47.58 19.59
CA GLN A 19 -37.46 48.60 19.77
C GLN A 19 -36.77 49.97 19.65
N GLY A 20 -36.96 50.61 18.51
CA GLY A 20 -36.62 52.01 18.28
C GLY A 20 -37.83 52.69 17.65
N GLN A 21 -38.72 53.22 18.48
CA GLN A 21 -39.71 54.20 18.05
C GLN A 21 -38.97 55.50 17.67
N GLY A 22 -39.12 55.91 16.41
CA GLY A 22 -38.77 57.24 15.94
C GLY A 22 -39.77 57.64 14.85
N PRO A 23 -40.45 58.81 14.95
CA PRO A 23 -41.43 59.24 13.97
C PRO A 23 -40.70 59.85 12.77
N GLY A 24 -40.20 58.99 11.88
CA GLY A 24 -39.75 59.39 10.55
C GLY A 24 -40.87 59.10 9.56
N SER A 25 -41.39 60.14 8.92
CA SER A 25 -42.38 60.06 7.84
C SER A 25 -41.89 59.12 6.73
N ALA A 26 -42.29 57.85 6.81
CA ALA A 26 -42.16 56.90 5.71
C ALA A 26 -43.02 57.45 4.58
N GLN A 27 -42.39 58.11 3.61
CA GLN A 27 -43.05 58.49 2.37
C GLN A 27 -43.69 57.24 1.79
N HIS A 28 -45.02 57.28 1.70
CA HIS A 28 -45.82 56.18 1.18
C HIS A 28 -45.45 56.02 -0.29
N TYR A 29 -44.56 55.07 -0.61
CA TYR A 29 -44.24 54.74 -1.99
C TYR A 29 -45.48 54.08 -2.58
N VAL A 30 -46.26 54.85 -3.34
CA VAL A 30 -47.36 54.30 -4.13
C VAL A 30 -46.71 53.60 -5.32
N PRO A 31 -46.85 52.27 -5.48
CA PRO A 31 -46.32 51.58 -6.64
C PRO A 31 -46.87 52.24 -7.90
N ILE A 32 -45.97 52.66 -8.79
CA ILE A 32 -46.37 53.27 -10.05
C ILE A 32 -47.18 52.24 -10.83
N GLN A 33 -48.47 52.51 -11.02
CA GLN A 33 -49.31 51.61 -11.79
C GLN A 33 -48.85 51.63 -13.26
N PRO A 34 -48.77 50.47 -13.91
CA PRO A 34 -48.36 50.39 -15.30
C PRO A 34 -49.31 51.21 -16.18
N ARG A 35 -48.75 51.97 -17.13
CA ARG A 35 -49.56 52.69 -18.11
C ARG A 35 -50.12 51.68 -19.10
N GLY A 36 -51.43 51.45 -19.09
CA GLY A 36 -52.12 50.50 -19.98
C GLY A 36 -53.05 49.54 -19.23
N ASN A 37 -53.47 48.46 -19.89
CA ASN A 37 -54.34 47.44 -19.29
C ASN A 37 -53.58 46.67 -18.18
N PRO A 38 -54.03 46.72 -16.91
CA PRO A 38 -53.33 46.06 -15.79
C PRO A 38 -53.21 44.54 -15.95
N ASP A 39 -54.13 43.90 -16.66
CA ASP A 39 -54.14 42.45 -16.85
C ASP A 39 -53.04 41.99 -17.81
N GLU A 40 -52.83 42.73 -18.90
CA GLU A 40 -51.75 42.48 -19.86
C GLU A 40 -50.37 42.65 -19.21
N HIS A 41 -50.21 43.67 -18.35
CA HIS A 41 -48.96 43.85 -17.60
C HIS A 41 -48.72 42.69 -16.62
N ARG A 42 -49.77 42.20 -15.94
CA ARG A 42 -49.63 41.02 -15.05
C ARG A 42 -49.24 39.77 -15.82
N GLN A 43 -49.81 39.56 -17.00
CA GLN A 43 -49.47 38.43 -17.87
C GLN A 43 -48.03 38.54 -18.40
N ALA A 44 -47.63 39.71 -18.90
CA ALA A 44 -46.27 39.95 -19.37
C ALA A 44 -45.21 39.72 -18.28
N MET A 45 -45.46 40.18 -17.05
CA MET A 45 -44.56 39.94 -15.91
C MET A 45 -44.52 38.46 -15.49
N ALA A 46 -45.63 37.72 -15.63
CA ALA A 46 -45.67 36.30 -15.35
C ALA A 46 -44.85 35.50 -16.38
N GLU A 47 -44.97 35.83 -17.66
CA GLU A 47 -44.20 35.20 -18.75
C GLU A 47 -42.69 35.50 -18.62
N GLU A 48 -42.31 36.75 -18.32
CA GLU A 48 -40.91 37.12 -18.09
C GLU A 48 -40.32 36.36 -16.89
N LYS A 49 -41.11 36.22 -15.82
CA LYS A 49 -40.71 35.46 -14.64
C LYS A 49 -40.55 33.97 -14.93
N GLU A 50 -41.48 33.36 -15.68
CA GLU A 50 -41.37 31.95 -16.09
C GLU A 50 -40.14 31.68 -16.96
N LEU A 51 -39.84 32.59 -17.90
CA LEU A 51 -38.62 32.53 -18.71
C LEU A 51 -37.36 32.65 -17.84
N ALA A 52 -37.34 33.60 -16.90
CA ALA A 52 -36.22 33.78 -15.97
C ALA A 52 -36.02 32.54 -15.08
N ASP A 53 -37.09 31.98 -14.53
CA ASP A 53 -37.05 30.78 -13.69
C ASP A 53 -36.56 29.56 -14.49
N SER A 54 -37.00 29.41 -15.75
CA SER A 54 -36.53 28.37 -16.66
C SER A 54 -35.03 28.50 -16.97
N GLN A 55 -34.54 29.72 -17.20
CA GLN A 55 -33.11 29.98 -17.38
C GLN A 55 -32.30 29.66 -16.12
N ILE A 56 -32.81 30.03 -14.93
CA ILE A 56 -32.16 29.70 -13.65
C ILE A 56 -32.06 28.18 -13.48
N GLN A 57 -33.12 27.44 -13.79
CA GLN A 57 -33.13 25.98 -13.70
C GLN A 57 -32.15 25.33 -14.68
N SER A 58 -32.09 25.80 -15.93
CA SER A 58 -31.17 25.25 -16.93
C SER A 58 -29.70 25.47 -16.54
N ILE A 59 -29.36 26.66 -16.03
CA ILE A 59 -28.02 26.97 -15.51
C ILE A 59 -27.66 26.08 -14.33
N ARG A 60 -28.60 25.84 -13.39
CA ARG A 60 -28.37 24.93 -12.26
C ARG A 60 -28.13 23.50 -12.72
N ARG A 61 -28.95 22.98 -13.64
CA ARG A 61 -28.78 21.63 -14.22
C ARG A 61 -27.42 21.50 -14.90
N TYR A 62 -27.02 22.49 -15.70
CA TYR A 62 -25.71 22.50 -16.36
C TYR A 62 -24.56 22.49 -15.34
N LYS A 63 -24.62 23.35 -14.32
CA LYS A 63 -23.59 23.39 -13.26
C LYS A 63 -23.50 22.07 -12.49
N ASN A 64 -24.64 21.48 -12.13
CA ASN A 64 -24.70 20.19 -11.45
C ASN A 64 -24.16 19.05 -12.33
N ALA A 65 -24.54 19.00 -13.60
CA ALA A 65 -24.02 18.01 -14.55
C ALA A 65 -22.50 18.14 -14.70
N ARG A 66 -21.98 19.37 -14.81
CA ARG A 66 -20.55 19.65 -14.88
C ARG A 66 -19.81 19.25 -13.59
N ALA A 67 -20.40 19.51 -12.42
CA ALA A 67 -19.84 19.10 -11.14
C ALA A 67 -19.78 17.57 -11.01
N ALA A 68 -20.88 16.88 -11.35
CA ALA A 68 -20.95 15.42 -11.37
C ALA A 68 -19.93 14.80 -12.34
N ALA A 69 -19.77 15.38 -13.54
CA ALA A 69 -18.76 14.93 -14.50
C ALA A 69 -17.33 15.04 -13.93
N ARG A 70 -17.00 16.17 -13.30
CA ARG A 70 -15.70 16.37 -12.64
C ARG A 70 -15.47 15.41 -11.48
N MET A 71 -16.51 15.10 -10.70
CA MET A 71 -16.40 14.10 -9.62
C MET A 71 -16.09 12.71 -10.16
N ARG A 72 -16.79 12.28 -11.22
CA ARG A 72 -16.55 10.99 -11.88
C ARG A 72 -15.17 10.90 -12.51
N GLU A 73 -14.68 12.01 -13.07
CA GLU A 73 -13.32 12.09 -13.60
C GLU A 73 -12.28 11.90 -12.49
N ARG A 74 -12.40 12.63 -11.38
CA ARG A 74 -11.52 12.45 -10.20
C ARG A 74 -11.57 11.04 -9.63
N GLN A 75 -12.74 10.39 -9.64
CA GLN A 75 -12.86 8.99 -9.21
C GLN A 75 -12.08 8.05 -10.14
N ARG A 76 -12.24 8.21 -11.46
CA ARG A 76 -11.50 7.42 -12.45
C ARG A 76 -9.99 7.62 -12.35
N ASP A 77 -9.53 8.84 -12.09
CA ASP A 77 -8.10 9.11 -11.89
C ASP A 77 -7.55 8.43 -10.63
N LYS A 78 -8.32 8.46 -9.53
CA LYS A 78 -7.99 7.73 -8.30
C LYS A 78 -7.93 6.22 -8.55
N GLU A 79 -8.93 5.67 -9.24
CA GLU A 79 -8.96 4.24 -9.59
C GLU A 79 -7.74 3.84 -10.43
N ARG A 80 -7.40 4.62 -11.45
CA ARG A 80 -6.19 4.39 -12.26
C ARG A 80 -4.93 4.42 -11.43
N SER A 81 -4.78 5.41 -10.54
CA SER A 81 -3.63 5.51 -9.63
C SER A 81 -3.54 4.31 -8.69
N LEU A 82 -4.67 3.85 -8.14
CA LEU A 82 -4.71 2.66 -7.29
C LEU A 82 -4.34 1.37 -8.05
N ILE A 83 -4.84 1.21 -9.28
CA ILE A 83 -4.49 0.08 -10.15
C ILE A 83 -2.99 0.08 -10.45
N GLN A 84 -2.44 1.24 -10.82
CA GLN A 84 -1.00 1.39 -11.07
C GLN A 84 -0.18 1.00 -9.84
N ARG A 85 -0.53 1.55 -8.67
CA ARG A 85 0.16 1.23 -7.41
C ARG A 85 0.05 -0.25 -7.05
N LYS A 86 -1.11 -0.87 -7.27
CA LYS A 86 -1.28 -2.32 -7.09
C LYS A 86 -0.32 -3.10 -7.99
N ASN A 87 -0.22 -2.74 -9.27
CA ASN A 87 0.67 -3.41 -10.21
C ASN A 87 2.15 -3.26 -9.81
N GLU A 88 2.56 -2.07 -9.39
CA GLU A 88 3.91 -1.81 -8.87
C GLU A 88 4.21 -2.66 -7.62
N LEU A 89 3.26 -2.75 -6.68
CA LEU A 89 3.41 -3.57 -5.48
C LEU A 89 3.52 -5.06 -5.80
N VAL A 90 2.69 -5.56 -6.73
CA VAL A 90 2.75 -6.97 -7.17
C VAL A 90 4.08 -7.26 -7.86
N ALA A 91 4.57 -6.37 -8.71
CA ALA A 91 5.87 -6.52 -9.35
C ALA A 91 7.00 -6.54 -8.31
N ARG A 92 6.94 -5.65 -7.31
CA ARG A 92 7.92 -5.62 -6.21
C ARG A 92 7.87 -6.88 -5.35
N GLU A 93 6.68 -7.40 -5.08
CA GLU A 93 6.50 -8.66 -4.34
C GLU A 93 7.10 -9.84 -5.11
N GLN A 94 6.84 -9.93 -6.42
CA GLN A 94 7.42 -10.96 -7.28
C GLN A 94 8.95 -10.89 -7.31
N GLN A 95 9.51 -9.68 -7.42
CA GLN A 95 10.94 -9.46 -7.35
C GLN A 95 11.51 -9.95 -6.01
N LEU A 96 10.91 -9.56 -4.89
CA LEU A 96 11.38 -9.96 -3.56
C LEU A 96 11.27 -11.48 -3.35
N LYS A 97 10.22 -12.12 -3.86
CA LYS A 97 10.07 -13.58 -3.85
C LYS A 97 11.19 -14.26 -4.64
N ALA A 98 11.55 -13.73 -5.81
CA ALA A 98 12.65 -14.24 -6.61
C ALA A 98 14.00 -14.05 -5.92
N GLU A 99 14.26 -12.87 -5.34
CA GLU A 99 15.49 -12.58 -4.57
C GLU A 99 15.62 -13.53 -3.37
N LEU A 100 14.53 -13.77 -2.63
CA LEU A 100 14.50 -14.68 -1.51
C LEU A 100 14.74 -16.15 -1.91
N ALA A 101 14.18 -16.58 -3.04
CA ALA A 101 14.45 -17.90 -3.60
C ALA A 101 15.93 -18.05 -4.02
N ALA A 102 16.49 -17.03 -4.68
CA ALA A 102 17.90 -17.02 -5.07
C ALA A 102 18.83 -17.08 -3.84
N LEU A 103 18.55 -16.31 -2.79
CA LEU A 103 19.31 -16.33 -1.54
C LEU A 103 19.24 -17.69 -0.83
N ARG A 104 18.06 -18.33 -0.80
CA ARG A 104 17.90 -19.67 -0.22
C ARG A 104 18.69 -20.72 -1.00
N ASN A 105 18.62 -20.69 -2.32
CA ASN A 105 19.36 -21.62 -3.17
C ASN A 105 20.87 -21.43 -3.02
N LYS A 106 21.34 -20.19 -3.01
CA LYS A 106 22.76 -19.88 -2.78
C LYS A 106 23.22 -20.41 -1.43
N ARG A 107 22.48 -20.15 -0.37
CA ARG A 107 22.81 -20.64 0.98
C ARG A 107 22.87 -22.17 1.04
N ALA A 108 21.88 -22.85 0.46
CA ALA A 108 21.88 -24.32 0.42
C ALA A 108 23.09 -24.88 -0.36
N GLN A 109 23.47 -24.22 -1.45
CA GLN A 109 24.66 -24.59 -2.22
C GLN A 109 25.95 -24.35 -1.43
N ASP A 110 26.08 -23.20 -0.76
CA ASP A 110 27.25 -22.88 0.06
C ASP A 110 27.39 -23.86 1.24
N GLU A 111 26.28 -24.21 1.90
CA GLU A 111 26.25 -25.22 2.97
C GLU A 111 26.62 -26.62 2.46
N ALA A 112 26.12 -27.03 1.28
CA ALA A 112 26.47 -28.31 0.67
C ALA A 112 27.94 -28.39 0.28
N MET A 113 28.53 -27.31 -0.25
CA MET A 113 29.96 -27.25 -0.57
C MET A 113 30.82 -27.31 0.69
N SER A 114 30.45 -26.57 1.74
CA SER A 114 31.17 -26.61 3.03
C SER A 114 31.15 -28.01 3.63
N LEU A 115 29.97 -28.64 3.69
CA LEU A 115 29.84 -30.00 4.21
C LEU A 115 30.64 -31.01 3.38
N GLY A 116 30.62 -30.86 2.05
CA GLY A 116 31.42 -31.70 1.15
C GLY A 116 32.92 -31.61 1.47
N ALA A 117 33.44 -30.38 1.63
CA ALA A 117 34.84 -30.15 1.98
C ALA A 117 35.21 -30.74 3.35
N ASP A 118 34.33 -30.60 4.35
CA ASP A 118 34.53 -31.17 5.68
C ASP A 118 34.56 -32.70 5.63
N CYS A 119 33.64 -33.32 4.88
CA CYS A 119 33.63 -34.77 4.68
C CYS A 119 34.87 -35.27 3.94
N GLU A 120 35.32 -34.58 2.89
CA GLU A 120 36.54 -34.94 2.16
C GLU A 120 37.79 -34.86 3.06
N SER A 121 37.89 -33.81 3.88
CA SER A 121 38.98 -33.68 4.86
C SER A 121 38.95 -34.81 5.89
N LEU A 122 37.77 -35.16 6.41
CA LEU A 122 37.63 -36.23 7.38
C LEU A 122 38.00 -37.60 6.79
N VAL A 123 37.57 -37.89 5.56
CA VAL A 123 37.94 -39.13 4.86
C VAL A 123 39.44 -39.20 4.67
N ARG A 124 40.09 -38.09 4.32
CA ARG A 124 41.55 -38.03 4.17
C ARG A 124 42.26 -38.33 5.50
N GLN A 125 41.86 -37.65 6.58
CA GLN A 125 42.42 -37.88 7.91
C GLN A 125 42.27 -39.34 8.36
N LEU A 126 41.08 -39.92 8.20
CA LEU A 126 40.83 -41.32 8.54
C LEU A 126 41.62 -42.30 7.67
N SER A 127 41.86 -41.96 6.40
CA SER A 127 42.68 -42.78 5.50
C SER A 127 44.14 -42.76 5.93
N ASP A 128 44.67 -41.58 6.28
CA ASP A 128 46.03 -41.41 6.78
C ASP A 128 46.22 -42.18 8.11
N GLU A 129 45.28 -42.06 9.05
CA GLU A 129 45.30 -42.81 10.32
C GLU A 129 45.24 -44.33 10.12
N LEU A 130 44.46 -44.79 9.13
CA LEU A 130 44.37 -46.20 8.78
C LEU A 130 45.69 -46.71 8.20
N GLU A 131 46.33 -45.95 7.30
CA GLU A 131 47.65 -46.28 6.75
C GLU A 131 48.71 -46.40 7.85
N ASP A 132 48.74 -45.44 8.78
CA ASP A 132 49.64 -45.46 9.93
C ASP A 132 49.40 -46.68 10.82
N THR A 133 48.14 -47.02 11.08
CA THR A 133 47.75 -48.17 11.90
C THR A 133 48.14 -49.49 11.23
N ILE A 134 47.96 -49.60 9.92
CA ILE A 134 48.40 -50.76 9.13
C ILE A 134 49.92 -50.90 9.21
N ALA A 135 50.66 -49.81 9.00
CA ALA A 135 52.12 -49.82 9.06
C ALA A 135 52.64 -50.20 10.46
N ALA A 136 51.99 -49.73 11.52
CA ALA A 136 52.32 -50.11 12.90
C ALA A 136 52.04 -51.61 13.16
N THR A 137 50.90 -52.11 12.71
CA THR A 137 50.52 -53.52 12.85
C THR A 137 51.48 -54.43 12.10
N GLN A 138 51.92 -54.02 10.90
CA GLN A 138 52.90 -54.75 10.10
C GLN A 138 54.24 -54.89 10.84
N ARG A 139 54.73 -53.80 11.44
CA ARG A 139 55.96 -53.82 12.25
C ARG A 139 55.85 -54.77 13.43
N VAL A 140 54.72 -54.74 14.16
CA VAL A 140 54.47 -55.66 15.27
C VAL A 140 54.43 -57.11 14.78
N ALA A 141 53.81 -57.37 13.63
CA ALA A 141 53.77 -58.71 13.04
C ALA A 141 55.17 -59.21 12.65
N ASP A 142 56.01 -58.34 12.08
CA ASP A 142 57.40 -58.65 11.74
C ASP A 142 58.22 -58.97 13.01
N GLU A 143 58.09 -58.16 14.06
CA GLU A 143 58.73 -58.41 15.36
C GLU A 143 58.30 -59.75 15.98
N ILE A 144 57.00 -60.09 15.92
CA ILE A 144 56.48 -61.38 16.39
C ILE A 144 57.09 -62.53 15.58
N GLN A 145 57.20 -62.40 14.25
CA GLN A 145 57.82 -63.42 13.42
C GLN A 145 59.30 -63.64 13.77
N ASP A 146 60.04 -62.56 14.03
CA ASP A 146 61.44 -62.67 14.43
C ASP A 146 61.60 -63.34 15.79
N LEU A 147 60.75 -63.00 16.77
CA LEU A 147 60.72 -63.69 18.06
C LEU A 147 60.41 -65.18 17.91
N LEU A 148 59.44 -65.53 17.07
CA LEU A 148 59.11 -66.93 16.78
C LEU A 148 60.29 -67.69 16.17
N ARG A 149 61.04 -67.08 15.24
CA ARG A 149 62.27 -67.69 14.69
C ARG A 149 63.32 -67.94 15.76
N ILE A 150 63.53 -66.99 16.67
CA ILE A 150 64.47 -67.16 17.80
C ILE A 150 64.05 -68.34 18.67
N VAL A 151 62.77 -68.40 19.09
CA VAL A 151 62.27 -69.50 19.93
C VAL A 151 62.41 -70.86 19.23
N GLN A 152 62.08 -70.94 17.94
CA GLN A 152 62.24 -72.18 17.16
C GLN A 152 63.71 -72.63 17.07
N SER A 153 64.66 -71.68 16.97
CA SER A 153 66.09 -71.99 16.91
C SER A 153 66.68 -72.52 18.23
N LEU A 154 66.06 -72.21 19.37
CA LEU A 154 66.50 -72.66 20.70
C LEU A 154 65.97 -74.05 21.08
N GLY A 155 64.93 -74.53 20.38
CA GLY A 155 64.30 -75.84 20.62
C GLY A 155 64.90 -76.98 19.78
N GLN A 156 65.89 -76.70 18.92
CA GLN A 156 66.67 -77.68 18.15
C GLN A 156 68.03 -77.91 18.82
#